data_AF-A0A2V3PIP2-F1
#
_entry.id   AF-A0A2V3PIP2-F1
#
_cell.length_a   1.000
_cell.length_b   1.000
_cell.length_c   1.000
_cell.angle_alpha   90.00
_cell.angle_beta   90.00
_cell.angle_gamma   90.00
#
_symmetry.space_group_name_H-M   'P 1'
#
loop_
_entity.id
_entity.type
_entity.pdbx_description
1 polymer ?
#
loop_
_entity_poly.entity_id
_entity_poly.type
_entity_poly.pdbx_seq_one_letter_code
_entity_poly.pdbx_strand_id
1 'polypeptide(L)'
;MEKLERPLSVLIELLPQYRLVNSLYWDTINESKLNFHNQCLITDFYNGFKDTLTFDKTILNFILTTDKEKQLQIIESFRVEIDRNIEAYTNNNAFFNKLDTSNICAERPDPFPHEIKIQLQETNSVWQKLKELRGNLEAESWKGNQAATDRLFKEEEELNKRYKAEQKKLNILYQKKKKADSNTSKYAENLFAKIHQLSTTFQTIINSYFPVQQETVESPTPDIEPEEKPITEQLEENNKPPITVKPIIEPDMIFRSDEMYLRFQKLEQKLIADKYLDENLNWISKHDNRTVDIKSLVTFLVGLVENRYFLPNKDPKIKIFFEARYTVRIGQNFERSRRTPLLDQYPVMFYDYKF
;
A
#
# COMPACT_ATOMS: atom_id res chain seq x y z
N MET A 1 2.25 7.10 -33.82
CA MET A 1 2.05 8.13 -32.79
C MET A 1 1.99 7.46 -31.42
N GLU A 2 3.11 6.88 -30.97
CA GLU A 2 3.10 5.94 -29.81
C GLU A 2 4.25 6.22 -28.83
N LYS A 3 4.83 7.43 -28.86
CA LYS A 3 6.02 7.78 -28.07
C LYS A 3 5.88 9.00 -27.17
N LEU A 4 4.70 9.60 -27.07
CA LEU A 4 4.52 10.87 -26.35
C LEU A 4 3.77 10.76 -25.00
N GLU A 5 3.21 9.59 -24.64
CA GLU A 5 2.40 9.43 -23.41
C GLU A 5 3.18 9.02 -22.15
N ARG A 6 4.44 8.57 -22.27
CA ARG A 6 5.25 8.12 -21.11
C ARG A 6 5.73 9.19 -20.11
N PRO A 7 6.00 10.46 -20.48
CA PRO A 7 6.57 11.41 -19.52
C PRO A 7 5.57 11.84 -18.45
N LEU A 8 4.30 11.99 -18.82
CA LEU A 8 3.24 12.40 -17.89
C LEU A 8 3.00 11.33 -16.82
N SER A 9 3.12 10.05 -17.18
CA SER A 9 2.88 8.92 -16.26
C SER A 9 3.86 8.94 -15.08
N VAL A 10 5.14 9.24 -15.31
CA VAL A 10 6.17 9.23 -14.25
C VAL A 10 5.95 10.32 -13.21
N LEU A 11 5.58 11.55 -13.60
CA LEU A 11 5.28 12.63 -12.64
C LEU A 11 3.95 12.39 -11.91
N ILE A 12 2.94 11.86 -12.62
CA ILE A 12 1.66 11.48 -12.02
C ILE A 12 1.83 10.31 -11.04
N GLU A 13 2.76 9.39 -11.29
CA GLU A 13 3.10 8.28 -10.40
C GLU A 13 3.95 8.74 -9.20
N LEU A 14 4.90 9.66 -9.41
CA LEU A 14 5.84 10.10 -8.37
C LEU A 14 5.19 11.00 -7.31
N LEU A 15 4.24 11.87 -7.68
CA LEU A 15 3.60 12.78 -6.71
C LEU A 15 2.86 12.02 -5.58
N PRO A 16 1.99 11.02 -5.86
CA PRO A 16 1.40 10.18 -4.81
C PRO A 16 2.43 9.44 -3.96
N GLN A 17 3.53 8.98 -4.58
CA GLN A 17 4.59 8.26 -3.87
C GLN A 17 5.34 9.18 -2.89
N TYR A 18 5.59 10.44 -3.26
CA TYR A 18 6.12 11.45 -2.33
C TYR A 18 5.18 11.71 -1.15
N ARG A 19 3.86 11.80 -1.40
CA ARG A 19 2.86 11.96 -0.32
C ARG A 19 2.88 10.77 0.64
N LEU A 20 2.96 9.56 0.11
CA LEU A 20 3.09 8.35 0.92
C LEU A 20 4.36 8.40 1.78
N VAL A 21 5.52 8.66 1.17
CA VAL A 21 6.79 8.78 1.90
C VAL A 21 6.73 9.86 2.98
N ASN A 22 6.13 11.02 2.69
CA ASN A 22 5.96 12.10 3.66
C ASN A 22 5.06 11.67 4.83
N SER A 23 3.95 10.99 4.57
CA SER A 23 3.11 10.40 5.62
C SER A 23 3.92 9.43 6.47
N LEU A 24 4.68 8.53 5.84
CA LEU A 24 5.51 7.55 6.54
C LEU A 24 6.58 8.22 7.41
N TYR A 25 7.19 9.32 6.95
CA TYR A 25 8.15 10.08 7.74
C TYR A 25 7.49 10.60 9.02
N TRP A 26 6.34 11.26 8.89
CA TRP A 26 5.61 11.80 10.04
C TRP A 26 5.09 10.71 10.97
N ASP A 27 4.57 9.62 10.45
CA ASP A 27 4.14 8.46 11.24
C ASP A 27 5.32 7.87 12.03
N THR A 28 6.48 7.73 11.38
CA THR A 28 7.71 7.21 12.01
C THR A 28 8.22 8.14 13.11
N ILE A 29 8.14 9.46 12.90
CA ILE A 29 8.50 10.47 13.92
C ILE A 29 7.51 10.37 15.10
N ASN A 30 6.21 10.38 14.83
CA ASN A 30 5.16 10.36 15.85
C ASN A 30 5.17 9.09 16.70
N GLU A 31 5.37 7.93 16.06
CA GLU A 31 5.48 6.64 16.74
C GLU A 31 6.88 6.41 17.33
N SER A 32 7.86 7.25 16.97
CA SER A 32 9.28 7.08 17.28
C SER A 32 9.81 5.68 16.92
N LYS A 33 9.21 5.05 15.90
CA LYS A 33 9.50 3.68 15.49
C LYS A 33 9.24 3.49 14.01
N LEU A 34 10.17 2.83 13.33
CA LEU A 34 10.01 2.37 11.96
C LEU A 34 9.68 0.88 11.95
N ASN A 35 8.69 0.48 11.16
CA ASN A 35 8.34 -0.92 10.95
C ASN A 35 8.87 -1.45 9.61
N PHE A 36 8.93 -2.77 9.46
CA PHE A 36 9.49 -3.41 8.27
C PHE A 36 8.73 -3.06 6.97
N HIS A 37 7.41 -2.96 7.04
CA HIS A 37 6.60 -2.60 5.86
C HIS A 37 6.90 -1.18 5.38
N ASN A 38 6.97 -0.22 6.30
CA ASN A 38 7.35 1.16 5.99
C ASN A 38 8.78 1.22 5.43
N GLN A 39 9.72 0.45 5.98
CA GLN A 39 11.09 0.36 5.45
C GLN A 39 11.13 -0.16 4.00
N CYS A 40 10.27 -1.13 3.66
CA CYS A 40 10.13 -1.59 2.27
C CYS A 40 9.65 -0.46 1.36
N LEU A 41 8.60 0.26 1.76
CA LEU A 41 8.05 1.37 0.97
C LEU A 41 9.08 2.49 0.74
N ILE A 42 9.84 2.86 1.77
CA ILE A 42 10.96 3.83 1.66
C ILE A 42 12.03 3.34 0.67
N THR A 43 12.37 2.06 0.73
CA THR A 43 13.38 1.47 -0.16
C THR A 43 12.90 1.36 -1.60
N ASP A 44 11.65 0.96 -1.80
CA ASP A 44 11.06 0.81 -3.12
C ASP A 44 10.88 2.18 -3.79
N PHE A 45 10.50 3.21 -3.03
CA PHE A 45 10.50 4.60 -3.49
C PHE A 45 11.88 5.03 -4.00
N TYR A 46 12.91 4.92 -3.17
CA TYR A 46 14.26 5.34 -3.57
C TYR A 46 14.73 4.59 -4.81
N ASN A 47 14.54 3.26 -4.86
CA ASN A 47 14.97 2.48 -6.01
C ASN A 47 14.18 2.76 -7.29
N GLY A 48 12.90 3.11 -7.17
CA GLY A 48 12.05 3.48 -8.31
C GLY A 48 12.44 4.83 -8.93
N PHE A 49 12.95 5.77 -8.13
CA PHE A 49 13.12 7.17 -8.56
C PHE A 49 14.54 7.73 -8.42
N LYS A 50 15.53 6.97 -7.94
CA LYS A 50 16.92 7.45 -7.77
C LYS A 50 17.62 7.94 -9.04
N ASP A 51 17.10 7.65 -10.24
CA ASP A 51 17.70 8.12 -11.49
C ASP A 51 17.29 9.58 -11.79
N THR A 52 18.16 10.50 -11.37
CA THR A 52 17.97 11.94 -11.55
C THR A 52 18.01 12.38 -13.00
N LEU A 53 18.72 11.67 -13.89
CA LEU A 53 18.76 11.99 -15.33
C LEU A 53 17.44 11.62 -16.01
N THR A 54 16.83 10.52 -15.59
CA THR A 54 15.48 10.15 -16.05
C THR A 54 14.44 11.15 -15.54
N PHE A 55 14.56 11.61 -14.29
CA PHE A 55 13.70 12.66 -13.76
C PHE A 55 13.84 13.97 -14.54
N ASP A 56 15.06 14.43 -14.79
CA ASP A 56 15.36 15.64 -15.57
C ASP A 56 14.74 15.61 -16.97
N LYS A 57 14.98 14.52 -17.71
CA LYS A 57 14.35 14.29 -19.03
C LYS A 57 12.83 14.27 -18.97
N THR A 58 12.26 13.74 -17.88
CA THR A 58 10.82 13.70 -17.66
C THR A 58 10.26 15.11 -17.47
N ILE A 59 10.90 15.95 -16.67
CA ILE A 59 10.53 17.36 -16.50
C ILE A 59 10.62 18.12 -17.82
N LEU A 60 11.71 17.94 -18.58
CA LEU A 60 11.87 18.56 -19.90
C LEU A 60 10.74 18.16 -20.87
N ASN A 61 10.45 16.86 -20.96
CA ASN A 61 9.36 16.38 -21.81
C ASN A 61 7.99 16.89 -21.35
N PHE A 62 7.75 16.93 -20.04
CA PHE A 62 6.52 17.45 -19.44
C PHE A 62 6.24 18.89 -19.86
N ILE A 63 7.28 19.74 -19.87
CA ILE A 63 7.22 21.14 -20.33
C ILE A 63 6.86 21.23 -21.82
N LEU A 64 7.30 20.29 -22.64
CA LEU A 64 7.07 20.29 -24.09
C LEU A 64 5.68 19.79 -24.48
N THR A 65 5.03 18.95 -23.66
CA THR A 65 3.81 18.22 -24.05
C THR A 65 2.53 18.67 -23.34
N THR A 66 2.64 19.44 -22.26
CA THR A 66 1.50 19.81 -21.41
C THR A 66 1.15 21.29 -21.59
N ASP A 67 -0.10 21.72 -21.36
CA ASP A 67 -0.43 23.15 -21.35
C ASP A 67 0.14 23.86 -20.10
N LYS A 68 0.50 25.15 -20.24
CA LYS A 68 1.22 25.92 -19.20
C LYS A 68 0.49 25.97 -17.86
N GLU A 69 -0.84 26.04 -17.86
CA GLU A 69 -1.63 26.15 -16.63
C GLU A 69 -1.56 24.85 -15.82
N LYS A 70 -1.76 23.69 -16.48
CA LYS A 70 -1.58 22.39 -15.83
C LYS A 70 -0.14 22.12 -15.43
N GLN A 71 0.84 22.61 -16.19
CA GLN A 71 2.25 22.51 -15.81
C GLN A 71 2.50 23.17 -14.44
N LEU A 72 2.07 24.42 -14.28
CA LEU A 72 2.28 25.17 -13.04
C LEU A 72 1.61 24.48 -11.85
N GLN A 73 0.33 24.07 -11.99
CA GLN A 73 -0.40 23.39 -10.91
C GLN A 73 0.28 22.09 -10.43
N ILE A 74 0.76 21.26 -11.37
CA ILE A 74 1.44 20.01 -11.04
C ILE A 74 2.79 20.29 -10.37
N ILE A 75 3.57 21.23 -10.92
CA ILE A 75 4.90 21.57 -10.39
C ILE A 75 4.81 22.21 -9.00
N GLU A 76 3.85 23.09 -8.76
CA GLU A 76 3.61 23.66 -7.43
C GLU A 76 3.24 22.57 -6.41
N SER A 77 2.35 21.65 -6.78
CA SER A 77 2.01 20.50 -5.93
C SER A 77 3.25 19.65 -5.63
N PHE A 78 4.10 19.44 -6.63
CA PHE A 78 5.33 18.65 -6.49
C PHE A 78 6.35 19.32 -5.58
N ARG A 79 6.54 20.62 -5.73
CA ARG A 79 7.40 21.43 -4.85
C ARG A 79 6.98 21.31 -3.41
N VAL A 80 5.70 21.50 -3.12
CA VAL A 80 5.17 21.38 -1.75
C VAL A 80 5.51 20.01 -1.15
N GLU A 81 5.36 18.92 -1.90
CA GLU A 81 5.68 17.58 -1.36
C GLU A 81 7.19 17.34 -1.22
N ILE A 82 8.03 17.85 -2.13
CA ILE A 82 9.49 17.78 -2.00
C ILE A 82 9.96 18.59 -0.80
N ASP A 83 9.46 19.81 -0.63
CA ASP A 83 9.83 20.71 0.46
C ASP A 83 9.46 20.10 1.81
N ARG A 84 8.25 19.52 1.91
CA ARG A 84 7.83 18.75 3.10
C ARG A 84 8.75 17.58 3.38
N ASN A 85 9.22 16.86 2.36
CA ASN A 85 10.14 15.74 2.56
C ASN A 85 11.48 16.22 3.11
N ILE A 86 12.04 17.26 2.50
CA ILE A 86 13.31 17.89 2.89
C ILE A 86 13.21 18.39 4.33
N GLU A 87 12.13 19.11 4.66
CA GLU A 87 11.88 19.65 5.99
C GLU A 87 11.74 18.52 7.04
N ALA A 88 10.93 17.50 6.75
CA ALA A 88 10.71 16.38 7.66
C ALA A 88 12.02 15.68 8.01
N TYR A 89 12.89 15.43 7.03
CA TYR A 89 14.22 14.87 7.30
C TYR A 89 15.14 15.87 8.02
N THR A 90 15.22 17.12 7.54
CA THR A 90 16.16 18.12 8.08
C THR A 90 15.92 18.37 9.57
N ASN A 91 14.64 18.52 9.96
CA ASN A 91 14.23 18.75 11.34
C ASN A 91 14.43 17.52 12.25
N ASN A 92 14.52 16.31 11.66
CA ASN A 92 14.57 15.04 12.40
C ASN A 92 15.77 14.16 12.01
N ASN A 93 16.84 14.74 11.46
CA ASN A 93 17.93 13.96 10.85
C ASN A 93 18.63 13.04 11.87
N ALA A 94 18.77 13.48 13.12
CA ALA A 94 19.43 12.73 14.18
C ALA A 94 18.62 11.48 14.56
N PHE A 95 17.30 11.52 14.40
CA PHE A 95 16.43 10.38 14.59
C PHE A 95 16.54 9.41 13.41
N PHE A 96 16.32 9.88 12.18
CA PHE A 96 16.35 9.02 10.99
C PHE A 96 17.69 8.34 10.76
N ASN A 97 18.81 9.04 11.00
CA ASN A 97 20.15 8.48 10.83
C ASN A 97 20.52 7.42 11.87
N LYS A 98 19.80 7.36 13.01
CA LYS A 98 20.00 6.35 14.06
C LYS A 98 19.10 5.14 13.90
N LEU A 99 18.16 5.12 12.96
CA LEU A 99 17.28 3.99 12.74
C LEU A 99 18.09 2.77 12.29
N ASP A 100 17.99 1.69 13.06
CA ASP A 100 18.59 0.40 12.72
C ASP A 100 17.68 -0.39 11.77
N THR A 101 17.72 -0.01 10.50
CA THR A 101 16.95 -0.65 9.42
C THR A 101 17.35 -2.11 9.20
N SER A 102 18.59 -2.49 9.56
CA SER A 102 19.06 -3.86 9.50
C SER A 102 18.35 -4.73 10.53
N ASN A 103 18.27 -4.28 11.78
CA ASN A 103 17.55 -5.00 12.82
C ASN A 103 16.03 -5.05 12.54
N ILE A 104 15.44 -3.97 12.04
CA ILE A 104 14.02 -3.95 11.60
C ILE A 104 13.75 -5.05 10.55
N CYS A 105 14.69 -5.26 9.62
CA CYS A 105 14.59 -6.33 8.62
C CYS A 105 14.76 -7.73 9.24
N ALA A 106 15.61 -7.86 10.26
CA ALA A 106 15.83 -9.12 10.96
C ALA A 106 14.64 -9.52 11.87
N GLU A 107 13.97 -8.54 12.47
CA GLU A 107 12.80 -8.74 13.36
C GLU A 107 11.49 -8.97 12.60
N ARG A 108 11.52 -9.03 11.26
CA ARG A 108 10.31 -9.23 10.48
C ARG A 108 9.62 -10.55 10.82
N PRO A 109 8.28 -10.62 10.74
CA PRO A 109 7.56 -11.88 10.91
C PRO A 109 8.06 -12.95 9.92
N ASP A 110 8.22 -14.18 10.43
CA ASP A 110 8.50 -15.35 9.58
C ASP A 110 7.39 -15.46 8.52
N PRO A 111 7.73 -15.66 7.23
CA PRO A 111 6.74 -15.74 6.17
C PRO A 111 5.98 -17.08 6.12
N PHE A 112 6.51 -18.17 6.71
CA PHE A 112 5.88 -19.50 6.66
C PHE A 112 5.83 -20.25 8.01
N PRO A 113 5.56 -19.58 9.16
CA PRO A 113 5.68 -20.20 10.47
C PRO A 113 4.66 -21.30 10.68
N HIS A 114 3.45 -21.16 10.14
CA HIS A 114 2.37 -22.10 10.33
C HIS A 114 2.52 -23.34 9.44
N GLU A 115 2.84 -23.12 8.17
CA GLU A 115 3.04 -24.16 7.16
C GLU A 115 4.22 -25.04 7.52
N ILE A 116 5.35 -24.45 7.93
CA ILE A 116 6.52 -25.21 8.40
C ILE A 116 6.13 -26.02 9.63
N LYS A 117 5.41 -25.44 10.59
CA LYS A 117 4.98 -26.16 11.80
C LYS A 117 4.08 -27.35 11.48
N ILE A 118 3.05 -27.18 10.65
CA ILE A 118 2.15 -28.27 10.24
C ILE A 118 2.93 -29.36 9.50
N GLN A 119 3.69 -28.97 8.48
CA GLN A 119 4.43 -29.93 7.67
C GLN A 119 5.50 -30.68 8.49
N LEU A 120 6.10 -30.03 9.48
CA LEU A 120 7.03 -30.67 10.42
C LEU A 120 6.30 -31.70 11.30
N GLN A 121 5.10 -31.39 11.78
CA GLN A 121 4.27 -32.35 12.53
C GLN A 121 3.88 -33.57 11.68
N GLU A 122 3.48 -33.36 10.43
CA GLU A 122 3.16 -34.44 9.49
C GLU A 122 4.38 -35.32 9.20
N THR A 123 5.52 -34.69 8.90
CA THR A 123 6.79 -35.39 8.64
C THR A 123 7.21 -36.24 9.85
N ASN A 124 7.11 -35.68 11.06
CA ASN A 124 7.43 -36.39 12.29
C ASN A 124 6.46 -37.54 12.58
N SER A 125 5.16 -37.35 12.32
CA SER A 125 4.15 -38.42 12.49
C SER A 125 4.45 -39.62 11.60
N VAL A 126 4.81 -39.39 10.33
CA VAL A 126 5.21 -40.48 9.42
C VAL A 126 6.52 -41.13 9.87
N TRP A 127 7.48 -40.34 10.37
CA TRP A 127 8.74 -40.87 10.90
C TRP A 127 8.55 -41.79 12.11
N GLN A 128 7.68 -41.42 13.05
CA GLN A 128 7.38 -42.25 14.23
C GLN A 128 6.79 -43.60 13.81
N LYS A 129 5.82 -43.59 12.90
CA LYS A 129 5.24 -44.83 12.36
C LYS A 129 6.29 -45.70 11.65
N LEU A 130 7.18 -45.08 10.88
CA LEU A 130 8.26 -45.78 10.20
C LEU A 130 9.24 -46.41 11.21
N LYS A 131 9.55 -45.71 12.29
CA LYS A 131 10.41 -46.21 13.37
C LYS A 131 9.78 -47.42 14.08
N GLU A 132 8.50 -47.33 14.43
CA GLU A 132 7.75 -48.45 15.04
C GLU A 132 7.69 -49.68 14.11
N LEU A 133 7.37 -49.46 12.83
CA LEU A 133 7.27 -50.53 11.85
C LEU A 133 8.61 -51.26 11.65
N ARG A 134 9.73 -50.52 11.64
CA ARG A 134 11.08 -51.10 11.58
C ARG A 134 11.39 -51.94 12.81
N GLY A 135 11.02 -51.50 14.02
CA GLY A 135 11.16 -52.28 15.24
C GLY A 135 10.35 -53.58 15.22
N ASN A 136 9.12 -53.53 14.69
CA ASN A 136 8.28 -54.72 14.52
C ASN A 136 8.86 -55.68 13.49
N LEU A 137 9.38 -55.17 12.37
CA LEU A 137 10.03 -55.96 11.33
C LEU A 137 11.26 -56.69 11.89
N GLU A 138 12.08 -56.00 12.67
CA GLU A 138 13.23 -56.61 13.35
C GLU A 138 12.78 -57.73 14.30
N ALA A 139 11.77 -57.48 15.12
CA ALA A 139 11.23 -58.48 16.05
C ALA A 139 10.66 -59.74 15.35
N GLU A 140 9.93 -59.58 14.24
CA GLU A 140 9.40 -60.72 13.47
C GLU A 140 10.49 -61.47 12.69
N SER A 141 11.53 -60.77 12.24
CA SER A 141 12.71 -61.38 11.63
C SER A 141 13.43 -62.30 12.64
N TRP A 142 13.61 -61.86 13.89
CA TRP A 142 14.18 -62.69 14.96
C TRP A 142 13.36 -63.95 15.28
N LYS A 143 12.02 -63.89 15.11
CA LYS A 143 11.13 -65.05 15.32
C LYS A 143 11.11 -66.03 14.13
N GLY A 144 11.76 -65.69 13.01
CA GLY A 144 11.80 -66.53 11.80
C GLY A 144 10.48 -66.58 11.02
N ASN A 145 9.58 -65.61 11.23
CA ASN A 145 8.28 -65.58 10.55
C ASN A 145 8.40 -64.92 9.17
N GLN A 146 8.76 -65.70 8.14
CA GLN A 146 9.04 -65.19 6.81
C GLN A 146 7.85 -64.45 6.19
N ALA A 147 6.63 -65.00 6.30
CA ALA A 147 5.43 -64.40 5.71
C ALA A 147 5.08 -63.04 6.34
N ALA A 148 5.24 -62.89 7.66
CA ALA A 148 5.04 -61.61 8.34
C ALA A 148 6.15 -60.61 7.99
N THR A 149 7.40 -61.06 7.91
CA THR A 149 8.56 -60.24 7.54
C THR A 149 8.40 -59.66 6.14
N ASP A 150 8.04 -60.48 5.15
CA ASP A 150 7.85 -60.04 3.75
C ASP A 150 6.71 -59.01 3.64
N ARG A 151 5.64 -59.15 4.44
CA ARG A 151 4.53 -58.19 4.50
C ARG A 151 4.98 -56.86 5.09
N LEU A 152 5.64 -56.88 6.25
CA LEU A 152 6.13 -55.68 6.93
C LEU A 152 7.18 -54.94 6.09
N PHE A 153 8.01 -55.66 5.34
CA PHE A 153 9.00 -55.07 4.44
C PHE A 153 8.35 -54.22 3.34
N LYS A 154 7.29 -54.74 2.69
CA LYS A 154 6.53 -53.96 1.69
C LYS A 154 5.87 -52.72 2.29
N GLU A 155 5.35 -52.84 3.52
CA GLU A 155 4.75 -51.70 4.23
C GLU A 155 5.80 -50.65 4.61
N GLU A 156 7.00 -51.07 5.02
CA GLU A 156 8.15 -50.18 5.30
C GLU A 156 8.55 -49.42 4.05
N GLU A 157 8.65 -50.09 2.91
CA GLU A 157 9.04 -49.47 1.65
C GLU A 157 8.06 -48.35 1.26
N GLU A 158 6.76 -48.61 1.33
CA GLU A 158 5.70 -47.63 1.02
C GLU A 158 5.68 -46.48 2.02
N LEU A 159 5.84 -46.76 3.32
CA LEU A 159 5.87 -45.73 4.35
C LEU A 159 7.13 -44.86 4.26
N ASN A 160 8.26 -45.45 3.90
CA ASN A 160 9.52 -44.75 3.64
C ASN A 160 9.42 -43.85 2.38
N LYS A 161 8.73 -44.30 1.32
CA LYS A 161 8.41 -43.44 0.17
C LYS A 161 7.58 -42.22 0.58
N ARG A 162 6.55 -42.43 1.42
CA ARG A 162 5.74 -41.33 1.98
C ARG A 162 6.57 -40.39 2.84
N TYR A 163 7.42 -40.92 3.73
CA TYR A 163 8.32 -40.10 4.55
C TYR A 163 9.23 -39.21 3.70
N LYS A 164 9.86 -39.77 2.68
CA LYS A 164 10.69 -39.01 1.72
C LYS A 164 9.89 -37.92 0.99
N ALA A 165 8.61 -38.17 0.68
CA ALA A 165 7.74 -37.17 0.07
C ALA A 165 7.44 -36.01 1.04
N GLU A 166 7.13 -36.30 2.31
CA GLU A 166 6.91 -35.26 3.33
C GLU A 166 8.19 -34.45 3.61
N GLN A 167 9.36 -35.10 3.67
CA GLN A 167 10.65 -34.42 3.78
C GLN A 167 10.90 -33.45 2.61
N LYS A 168 10.53 -33.84 1.37
CA LYS A 168 10.64 -32.96 0.20
C LYS A 168 9.75 -31.74 0.33
N LYS A 169 8.50 -31.89 0.78
CA LYS A 169 7.59 -30.77 1.04
C LYS A 169 8.15 -29.82 2.10
N LEU A 170 8.66 -30.37 3.20
CA LEU A 170 9.29 -29.59 4.26
C LEU A 170 10.53 -28.82 3.76
N ASN A 171 11.39 -29.46 2.96
CA ASN A 171 12.55 -28.80 2.37
C ASN A 171 12.14 -27.66 1.42
N ILE A 172 11.09 -27.84 0.61
CA ILE A 172 10.57 -26.77 -0.26
C ILE A 172 10.14 -25.55 0.57
N LEU A 173 9.49 -25.75 1.72
CA LEU A 173 9.11 -24.65 2.62
C LEU A 173 10.34 -23.91 3.18
N TYR A 174 11.37 -24.63 3.61
CA TYR A 174 12.62 -24.01 4.06
C TYR A 174 13.35 -23.24 2.95
N GLN A 175 13.34 -23.74 1.71
CA GLN A 175 13.91 -23.01 0.57
C GLN A 175 13.11 -21.73 0.27
N LYS A 176 11.78 -21.79 0.35
CA LYS A 176 10.92 -20.59 0.22
C LYS A 176 11.24 -19.56 1.29
N LYS A 177 11.39 -19.99 2.55
CA LYS A 177 11.80 -19.11 3.66
C LYS A 177 13.17 -18.47 3.39
N LYS A 178 14.19 -19.26 3.04
CA LYS A 178 15.53 -18.77 2.72
C LYS A 178 15.50 -17.74 1.58
N LYS A 179 14.68 -17.97 0.54
CA LYS A 179 14.51 -17.01 -0.56
C LYS A 179 13.87 -15.71 -0.08
N ALA A 180 12.84 -15.78 0.77
CA ALA A 180 12.24 -14.59 1.37
C ALA A 180 13.25 -13.82 2.22
N ASP A 181 14.07 -14.51 3.02
CA ASP A 181 15.12 -13.90 3.85
C ASP A 181 16.19 -13.22 2.98
N SER A 182 16.67 -13.90 1.93
CA SER A 182 17.59 -13.33 0.96
C SER A 182 17.03 -12.07 0.30
N ASN A 183 15.76 -12.08 -0.09
CA ASN A 183 15.09 -10.92 -0.68
C ASN A 183 14.90 -9.76 0.30
N THR A 184 15.02 -10.00 1.61
CA THR A 184 14.88 -8.97 2.65
C THR A 184 16.12 -8.11 2.74
N SER A 185 17.30 -8.66 2.44
CA SER A 185 18.58 -7.97 2.55
C SER A 185 18.64 -6.66 1.75
N LYS A 186 17.91 -6.55 0.64
CA LYS A 186 17.81 -5.32 -0.16
C LYS A 186 17.14 -4.15 0.58
N TYR A 187 16.42 -4.43 1.66
CA TYR A 187 15.73 -3.46 2.51
C TYR A 187 16.53 -3.07 3.75
N ALA A 188 17.71 -3.66 3.98
CA ALA A 188 18.49 -3.43 5.21
C ALA A 188 19.17 -2.05 5.25
N GLU A 189 19.38 -1.41 4.10
CA GLU A 189 20.06 -0.11 4.01
C GLU A 189 19.16 1.03 4.51
N ASN A 190 19.72 1.92 5.32
CA ASN A 190 19.05 3.16 5.73
C ASN A 190 19.15 4.20 4.60
N LEU A 191 18.01 4.53 4.00
CA LEU A 191 17.93 5.36 2.79
C LEU A 191 17.43 6.78 3.04
N PHE A 192 17.08 7.15 4.27
CA PHE A 192 16.48 8.46 4.58
C PHE A 192 17.39 9.63 4.16
N ALA A 193 18.69 9.53 4.45
CA ALA A 193 19.68 10.53 4.04
C ALA A 193 19.83 10.62 2.51
N LYS A 194 19.77 9.48 1.82
CA LYS A 194 19.86 9.44 0.34
C LYS A 194 18.61 9.99 -0.32
N ILE A 195 17.43 9.74 0.27
CA ILE A 195 16.17 10.32 -0.20
C ILE A 195 16.19 11.83 -0.02
N HIS A 196 16.66 12.34 1.13
CA HIS A 196 16.84 13.77 1.31
C HIS A 196 17.72 14.40 0.21
N GLN A 197 18.88 13.79 -0.09
CA GLN A 197 19.75 14.24 -1.18
C GLN A 197 19.06 14.19 -2.55
N LEU A 198 18.30 13.11 -2.81
CA LEU A 198 17.51 12.95 -4.02
C LEU A 198 16.46 14.07 -4.15
N SER A 199 15.72 14.36 -3.08
CA SER A 199 14.72 15.42 -3.01
C SER A 199 15.33 16.80 -3.25
N THR A 200 16.47 17.11 -2.63
CA THR A 200 17.21 18.37 -2.92
C THR A 200 17.62 18.46 -4.39
N THR A 201 18.05 17.34 -4.99
CA THR A 201 18.42 17.30 -6.41
C THR A 201 17.20 17.55 -7.30
N PHE A 202 16.07 16.90 -7.01
CA PHE A 202 14.82 17.12 -7.74
C PHE A 202 14.31 18.56 -7.62
N GLN A 203 14.39 19.14 -6.43
CA GLN A 203 14.07 20.55 -6.19
C GLN A 203 14.93 21.45 -7.08
N THR A 204 16.24 21.19 -7.14
CA THR A 204 17.18 21.95 -7.98
C THR A 204 16.81 21.86 -9.47
N ILE A 205 16.50 20.66 -9.96
CA ILE A 205 16.06 20.43 -11.35
C ILE A 205 14.76 21.20 -11.63
N ILE A 206 13.76 21.08 -10.76
CA ILE A 206 12.49 21.81 -10.93
C ILE A 206 12.75 23.33 -10.97
N ASN A 207 13.59 23.84 -10.07
CA ASN A 207 13.91 25.26 -9.98
C ASN A 207 14.66 25.78 -11.22
N SER A 208 15.46 24.96 -11.90
CA SER A 208 16.11 25.39 -13.15
C SER A 208 15.14 25.59 -14.31
N TYR A 209 14.00 24.87 -14.33
CA TYR A 209 12.99 25.00 -15.37
C TYR A 209 11.84 25.95 -15.00
N PHE A 210 11.52 26.07 -13.72
CA PHE A 210 10.42 26.86 -13.21
C PHE A 210 10.90 27.84 -12.12
N PRO A 211 11.80 28.79 -12.41
CA PRO A 211 12.42 29.62 -11.37
C PRO A 211 11.38 30.26 -10.44
N VAL A 212 11.61 30.16 -9.13
CA VAL A 212 10.78 30.86 -8.13
C VAL A 212 11.04 32.34 -8.30
N GLN A 213 9.99 33.13 -8.53
CA GLN A 213 10.09 34.59 -8.42
C GLN A 213 10.33 34.89 -6.94
N GLN A 214 11.59 35.06 -6.56
CA GLN A 214 11.91 35.68 -5.29
C GLN A 214 11.47 37.13 -5.45
N GLU A 215 10.41 37.53 -4.76
CA GLU A 215 10.24 38.94 -4.43
C GLU A 215 11.51 39.34 -3.72
N THR A 216 12.37 40.07 -4.43
CA THR A 216 13.49 40.79 -3.84
C THR A 216 12.90 41.68 -2.77
N VAL A 217 12.98 41.24 -1.52
CA VAL A 217 12.90 42.14 -0.38
C VAL A 217 14.17 42.98 -0.45
N GLU A 218 14.14 44.02 -1.30
CA GLU A 218 15.07 45.12 -1.22
C GLU A 218 14.93 45.68 0.20
N SER A 219 16.01 45.56 0.95
CA SER A 219 16.13 46.18 2.26
C SER A 219 16.37 47.67 2.06
N PRO A 220 15.55 48.59 2.59
CA PRO A 220 15.95 49.98 2.70
C PRO A 220 16.45 50.22 4.14
N THR A 221 17.68 50.69 4.24
CA THR A 221 18.18 51.43 5.42
C THR A 221 17.30 52.64 5.73
N PRO A 222 17.20 53.04 7.02
CA PRO A 222 16.25 54.05 7.47
C PRO A 222 16.78 55.46 7.21
N ASP A 223 15.92 56.37 6.75
CA ASP A 223 15.71 57.66 7.43
C ASP A 223 14.69 58.55 6.68
N ILE A 224 13.84 59.21 7.51
CA ILE A 224 12.97 60.39 7.27
C ILE A 224 11.51 60.13 6.85
N GLU A 225 10.62 60.21 7.85
CA GLU A 225 9.22 60.71 7.77
C GLU A 225 9.22 62.25 7.99
N PRO A 226 8.14 63.05 7.72
CA PRO A 226 6.71 62.68 7.83
C PRO A 226 5.71 63.34 6.82
N GLU A 227 4.41 63.06 7.05
CA GLU A 227 3.15 63.74 6.61
C GLU A 227 2.54 63.30 5.26
N GLU A 228 1.23 63.04 5.04
CA GLU A 228 0.00 62.96 5.84
C GLU A 228 -1.09 62.24 4.97
N LYS A 229 -1.85 61.28 5.55
CA LYS A 229 -3.26 60.77 5.37
C LYS A 229 -4.03 60.86 4.01
N PRO A 230 -5.17 60.13 3.80
CA PRO A 230 -5.79 58.98 4.50
C PRO A 230 -6.25 57.84 3.53
N ILE A 231 -6.83 56.75 4.07
CA ILE A 231 -8.18 56.20 3.71
C ILE A 231 -8.37 54.82 4.39
N THR A 232 -9.28 54.81 5.37
CA THR A 232 -10.28 53.80 5.74
C THR A 232 -9.94 52.30 5.60
N GLU A 233 -9.59 51.66 6.72
CA GLU A 233 -9.56 50.21 6.89
C GLU A 233 -10.94 49.70 7.35
N GLN A 234 -11.57 48.86 6.53
CA GLN A 234 -12.64 47.96 6.91
C GLN A 234 -11.99 46.64 7.34
N LEU A 235 -12.16 46.27 8.61
CA LEU A 235 -11.88 44.93 9.11
C LEU A 235 -13.10 44.05 8.80
N GLU A 236 -13.02 43.25 7.75
CA GLU A 236 -13.91 42.10 7.55
C GLU A 236 -13.17 40.79 7.84
N GLU A 237 -13.68 40.11 8.86
CA GLU A 237 -13.39 38.73 9.20
C GLU A 237 -13.60 37.80 7.98
N ASN A 238 -12.53 37.17 7.51
CA ASN A 238 -12.64 36.01 6.64
C ASN A 238 -12.26 34.74 7.40
N ASN A 239 -13.26 34.21 8.10
CA ASN A 239 -13.34 32.81 8.50
C ASN A 239 -13.41 31.93 7.24
N LYS A 240 -12.29 31.33 6.82
CA LYS A 240 -12.29 30.21 5.86
C LYS A 240 -12.06 28.89 6.62
N PRO A 241 -12.95 27.89 6.49
CA PRO A 241 -12.85 26.64 7.26
C PRO A 241 -11.61 25.81 6.87
N PRO A 242 -11.16 24.90 7.76
CA PRO A 242 -9.97 24.10 7.52
C PRO A 242 -10.13 23.26 6.26
N ILE A 243 -9.12 23.32 5.38
CA ILE A 243 -9.02 22.46 4.20
C ILE A 243 -9.10 21.00 4.67
N THR A 244 -10.18 20.33 4.30
CA THR A 244 -10.43 18.93 4.66
C THR A 244 -9.51 18.05 3.83
N VAL A 245 -8.38 17.64 4.41
CA VAL A 245 -7.47 16.65 3.83
C VAL A 245 -8.27 15.36 3.60
N LYS A 246 -8.44 14.96 2.34
CA LYS A 246 -9.07 13.67 2.03
C LYS A 246 -8.17 12.55 2.58
N PRO A 247 -8.67 11.69 3.48
CA PRO A 247 -7.88 10.59 4.03
C PRO A 247 -7.48 9.60 2.92
N ILE A 248 -6.17 9.39 2.75
CA ILE A 248 -5.61 8.45 1.78
C ILE A 248 -5.60 7.07 2.46
N ILE A 249 -6.47 6.18 1.99
CA ILE A 249 -6.49 4.77 2.42
C ILE A 249 -6.04 3.94 1.24
N GLU A 250 -4.90 3.28 1.39
CA GLU A 250 -4.38 2.40 0.34
C GLU A 250 -5.18 1.09 0.27
N PRO A 251 -5.35 0.48 -0.91
CA PRO A 251 -6.14 -0.73 -1.08
C PRO A 251 -5.68 -1.89 -0.18
N ASP A 252 -4.38 -2.09 0.01
CA ASP A 252 -3.81 -3.14 0.86
C ASP A 252 -4.16 -3.00 2.36
N MET A 253 -4.54 -1.78 2.80
CA MET A 253 -4.99 -1.53 4.18
C MET A 253 -6.39 -2.08 4.47
N ILE A 254 -7.18 -2.36 3.41
CA ILE A 254 -8.57 -2.79 3.53
C ILE A 254 -8.87 -4.09 2.78
N PHE A 255 -8.23 -4.38 1.65
CA PHE A 255 -8.45 -5.59 0.85
C PHE A 255 -7.60 -6.75 1.36
N ARG A 256 -8.09 -7.99 1.23
CA ARG A 256 -7.38 -9.20 1.71
C ARG A 256 -6.17 -9.59 0.88
N SER A 257 -6.18 -9.25 -0.41
CA SER A 257 -5.10 -9.54 -1.35
C SER A 257 -5.21 -8.64 -2.58
N ASP A 258 -4.11 -8.51 -3.31
CA ASP A 258 -4.09 -7.82 -4.61
C ASP A 258 -5.08 -8.42 -5.60
N GLU A 259 -5.29 -9.74 -5.54
CA GLU A 259 -6.29 -10.41 -6.38
C GLU A 259 -7.71 -9.92 -6.07
N MET A 260 -8.05 -9.72 -4.79
CA MET A 260 -9.37 -9.19 -4.40
C MET A 260 -9.51 -7.73 -4.83
N TYR A 261 -8.45 -6.94 -4.76
CA TYR A 261 -8.48 -5.58 -5.27
C TYR A 261 -8.66 -5.52 -6.79
N LEU A 262 -7.95 -6.37 -7.55
CA LEU A 262 -8.12 -6.49 -9.01
C LEU A 262 -9.52 -6.95 -9.39
N ARG A 263 -10.12 -7.88 -8.63
CA ARG A 263 -11.53 -8.29 -8.82
C ARG A 263 -12.49 -7.12 -8.53
N PHE A 264 -12.25 -6.37 -7.46
CA PHE A 264 -13.02 -5.18 -7.13
C PHE A 264 -12.95 -4.13 -8.25
N GLN A 265 -11.77 -3.87 -8.82
CA GLN A 265 -11.62 -2.94 -9.94
C GLN A 265 -12.46 -3.37 -11.16
N LYS A 266 -12.61 -4.68 -11.41
CA LYS A 266 -13.51 -5.18 -12.47
C LYS A 266 -14.99 -4.90 -12.14
N LEU A 267 -15.39 -5.06 -10.88
CA LEU A 267 -16.74 -4.71 -10.42
C LEU A 267 -16.98 -3.19 -10.53
N GLU A 268 -15.96 -2.37 -10.27
CA GLU A 268 -16.03 -0.92 -10.40
C GLU A 268 -16.19 -0.47 -11.86
N GLN A 269 -15.47 -1.10 -12.80
CA GLN A 269 -15.69 -0.86 -14.23
C GLN A 269 -17.12 -1.22 -14.65
N LYS A 270 -17.71 -2.26 -14.04
CA LYS A 270 -19.11 -2.60 -14.26
C LYS A 270 -20.07 -1.56 -13.66
N LEU A 271 -19.79 -1.02 -12.47
CA LEU A 271 -20.56 0.09 -11.90
C LEU A 271 -20.56 1.34 -12.79
N ILE A 272 -19.47 1.61 -13.51
CA ILE A 272 -19.42 2.68 -14.52
C ILE A 272 -20.32 2.34 -15.71
N ALA A 273 -20.22 1.12 -16.25
CA ALA A 273 -21.03 0.66 -17.38
C ALA A 273 -22.54 0.71 -17.06
N ASP A 274 -22.92 0.34 -15.84
CA ASP A 274 -24.30 0.35 -15.35
C ASP A 274 -24.75 1.72 -14.81
N LYS A 275 -23.90 2.75 -14.95
CA LYS A 275 -24.17 4.16 -14.61
C LYS A 275 -24.43 4.43 -13.12
N TYR A 276 -23.88 3.61 -12.23
CA TYR A 276 -23.77 3.94 -10.81
C TYR A 276 -22.65 4.95 -10.54
N LEU A 277 -21.56 4.85 -11.31
CA LEU A 277 -20.38 5.72 -11.28
C LEU A 277 -20.19 6.45 -12.62
N ASP A 278 -19.56 7.62 -12.58
CA ASP A 278 -19.01 8.28 -13.78
C ASP A 278 -17.54 7.87 -14.06
N GLU A 279 -16.98 8.35 -15.16
CA GLU A 279 -15.58 8.07 -15.56
C GLU A 279 -14.54 8.60 -14.55
N ASN A 280 -14.91 9.56 -13.71
CA ASN A 280 -14.09 10.12 -12.64
C ASN A 280 -14.35 9.42 -11.29
N LEU A 281 -15.08 8.30 -11.30
CA LEU A 281 -15.49 7.52 -10.15
C LEU A 281 -16.43 8.27 -9.18
N ASN A 282 -17.10 9.34 -9.58
CA ASN A 282 -18.10 9.95 -8.70
C ASN A 282 -19.37 9.09 -8.69
N TRP A 283 -19.97 8.91 -7.51
CA TRP A 283 -21.27 8.24 -7.39
C TRP A 283 -22.39 9.12 -7.93
N ILE A 284 -22.98 8.69 -9.05
CA ILE A 284 -24.00 9.46 -9.79
C ILE A 284 -25.41 8.86 -9.70
N SER A 285 -25.56 7.66 -9.12
CA SER A 285 -26.86 7.03 -8.97
C SER A 285 -27.80 7.85 -8.07
N LYS A 286 -29.06 7.97 -8.49
CA LYS A 286 -30.08 8.79 -7.83
C LYS A 286 -31.40 8.03 -7.73
N HIS A 287 -32.13 8.27 -6.64
CA HIS A 287 -33.51 7.84 -6.50
C HIS A 287 -34.45 8.66 -7.41
N ASP A 288 -35.70 8.21 -7.57
CA ASP A 288 -36.73 8.90 -8.37
C ASP A 288 -36.96 10.37 -7.96
N ASN A 289 -36.72 10.67 -6.68
CA ASN A 289 -36.79 12.01 -6.10
C ASN A 289 -35.52 12.86 -6.33
N ARG A 290 -34.59 12.41 -7.19
CA ARG A 290 -33.31 13.04 -7.55
C ARG A 290 -32.28 13.17 -6.42
N THR A 291 -32.51 12.53 -5.28
CA THR A 291 -31.51 12.44 -4.20
C THR A 291 -30.48 11.35 -4.49
N VAL A 292 -29.26 11.50 -3.97
CA VAL A 292 -28.17 10.53 -4.17
C VAL A 292 -28.55 9.19 -3.56
N ASP A 293 -28.44 8.12 -4.34
CA ASP A 293 -28.78 6.76 -3.91
C ASP A 293 -27.63 6.12 -3.13
N ILE A 294 -27.55 6.48 -1.84
CA ILE A 294 -26.56 5.91 -0.91
C ILE A 294 -26.90 4.44 -0.61
N LYS A 295 -28.19 4.05 -0.69
CA LYS A 295 -28.62 2.69 -0.35
C LYS A 295 -28.01 1.67 -1.32
N SER A 296 -28.00 1.97 -2.61
CA SER A 296 -27.36 1.14 -3.64
C SER A 296 -25.87 0.97 -3.41
N LEU A 297 -25.17 2.06 -3.06
CA LEU A 297 -23.75 2.00 -2.72
C LEU A 297 -23.50 1.10 -1.51
N VAL A 298 -24.24 1.29 -0.42
CA VAL A 298 -24.05 0.47 0.78
C VAL A 298 -24.38 -1.00 0.50
N THR A 299 -25.39 -1.26 -0.34
CA THR A 299 -25.76 -2.62 -0.78
C THR A 299 -24.63 -3.28 -1.56
N PHE A 300 -23.98 -2.56 -2.46
CA PHE A 300 -22.79 -3.05 -3.18
C PHE A 300 -21.64 -3.38 -2.21
N LEU A 301 -21.36 -2.49 -1.25
CA LEU A 301 -20.31 -2.71 -0.27
C LEU A 301 -20.60 -3.90 0.66
N VAL A 302 -21.87 -4.18 0.95
CA VAL A 302 -22.27 -5.40 1.67
C VAL A 302 -21.92 -6.65 0.87
N GLY A 303 -22.15 -6.65 -0.44
CA GLY A 303 -21.72 -7.74 -1.33
C GLY A 303 -20.21 -8.00 -1.26
N LEU A 304 -19.39 -6.95 -1.25
CA LEU A 304 -17.93 -7.07 -1.08
C LEU A 304 -17.55 -7.63 0.32
N VAL A 305 -18.25 -7.23 1.37
CA VAL A 305 -18.02 -7.71 2.75
C VAL A 305 -18.33 -9.20 2.86
N GLU A 306 -19.50 -9.64 2.38
CA GLU A 306 -19.93 -11.05 2.42
C GLU A 306 -19.00 -11.96 1.62
N ASN A 307 -18.53 -11.49 0.46
CA ASN A 307 -17.59 -12.22 -0.39
C ASN A 307 -16.11 -12.03 0.04
N ARG A 308 -15.89 -11.53 1.26
CA ARG A 308 -14.57 -11.48 1.92
C ARG A 308 -13.51 -10.71 1.14
N TYR A 309 -13.89 -9.64 0.44
CA TYR A 309 -12.93 -8.75 -0.20
C TYR A 309 -12.01 -8.07 0.81
N PHE A 310 -12.53 -7.79 2.00
CA PHE A 310 -11.84 -6.97 3.00
C PHE A 310 -11.23 -7.75 4.17
N LEU A 311 -10.17 -7.19 4.74
CA LEU A 311 -9.60 -7.58 6.03
C LEU A 311 -10.63 -7.40 7.15
N PRO A 312 -10.64 -8.29 8.17
CA PRO A 312 -11.59 -8.19 9.27
C PRO A 312 -11.39 -6.91 10.09
N ASN A 313 -12.48 -6.39 10.66
CA ASN A 313 -12.48 -5.23 11.58
C ASN A 313 -11.90 -3.93 10.98
N LYS A 314 -12.06 -3.71 9.67
CA LYS A 314 -11.66 -2.48 8.98
C LYS A 314 -12.82 -1.57 8.60
N ASP A 315 -14.02 -1.75 9.16
CA ASP A 315 -15.24 -1.00 8.80
C ASP A 315 -15.04 0.54 8.71
N PRO A 316 -14.36 1.22 9.65
CA PRO A 316 -14.10 2.66 9.52
C PRO A 316 -13.21 3.02 8.33
N LYS A 317 -12.17 2.22 8.05
CA LYS A 317 -11.26 2.43 6.93
C LYS A 317 -11.92 2.13 5.58
N ILE A 318 -12.73 1.07 5.51
CA ILE A 318 -13.51 0.74 4.32
C ILE A 318 -14.46 1.90 4.00
N LYS A 319 -15.21 2.40 5.00
CA LYS A 319 -16.09 3.56 4.82
C LYS A 319 -15.33 4.74 4.22
N ILE A 320 -14.24 5.14 4.88
CA ILE A 320 -13.45 6.30 4.49
C ILE A 320 -12.88 6.14 3.07
N PHE A 321 -12.40 4.95 2.71
CA PHE A 321 -11.89 4.64 1.37
C PHE A 321 -12.95 4.90 0.31
N PHE A 322 -14.16 4.37 0.48
CA PHE A 322 -15.23 4.52 -0.50
C PHE A 322 -15.83 5.92 -0.50
N GLU A 323 -15.87 6.62 0.64
CA GLU A 323 -16.28 8.03 0.69
C GLU A 323 -15.31 8.94 -0.08
N ALA A 324 -14.01 8.67 0.03
CA ALA A 324 -12.97 9.41 -0.69
C ALA A 324 -12.95 9.04 -2.19
N ARG A 325 -13.04 7.74 -2.50
CA ARG A 325 -12.96 7.20 -3.87
C ARG A 325 -14.17 7.60 -4.70
N TYR A 326 -15.37 7.59 -4.12
CA TYR A 326 -16.60 7.87 -4.84
C TYR A 326 -17.17 9.28 -4.64
N THR A 327 -16.42 10.13 -3.94
CA THR A 327 -16.80 11.51 -3.63
C THR A 327 -18.24 11.62 -3.09
N VAL A 328 -18.61 10.70 -2.19
CA VAL A 328 -19.96 10.58 -1.63
C VAL A 328 -19.89 10.30 -0.14
N ARG A 329 -20.73 10.94 0.67
CA ARG A 329 -20.78 10.65 2.12
C ARG A 329 -21.73 9.50 2.40
N ILE A 330 -21.20 8.42 2.96
CA ILE A 330 -21.95 7.23 3.37
C ILE A 330 -22.41 7.39 4.83
N GLY A 331 -21.57 7.98 5.68
CA GLY A 331 -21.88 8.31 7.07
C GLY A 331 -22.21 7.08 7.91
N GLN A 332 -23.24 7.19 8.75
CA GLN A 332 -23.69 6.10 9.62
C GLN A 332 -24.29 4.91 8.84
N ASN A 333 -24.62 5.07 7.55
CA ASN A 333 -25.24 3.99 6.77
C ASN A 333 -24.33 2.75 6.61
N PHE A 334 -23.02 2.88 6.86
CA PHE A 334 -22.08 1.77 6.85
C PHE A 334 -21.92 1.05 8.21
N GLU A 335 -22.66 1.45 9.25
CA GLU A 335 -22.66 0.74 10.53
C GLU A 335 -23.24 -0.68 10.39
N ARG A 336 -22.72 -1.65 11.15
CA ARG A 336 -23.13 -3.07 11.06
C ARG A 336 -24.65 -3.24 11.19
N SER A 337 -25.27 -2.60 12.17
CA SER A 337 -26.72 -2.66 12.42
C SER A 337 -27.56 -2.19 11.23
N ARG A 338 -27.05 -1.24 10.44
CA ARG A 338 -27.75 -0.69 9.26
C ARG A 338 -27.46 -1.46 7.97
N ARG A 339 -26.35 -2.20 7.92
CA ARG A 339 -25.98 -3.08 6.82
C ARG A 339 -26.66 -4.44 6.88
N THR A 340 -26.97 -4.96 8.07
CA THR A 340 -27.60 -6.28 8.25
C THR A 340 -28.83 -6.50 7.38
N PRO A 341 -29.79 -5.55 7.25
CA PRO A 341 -30.98 -5.74 6.40
C PRO A 341 -30.68 -5.74 4.89
N LEU A 342 -29.47 -5.34 4.47
CA LEU A 342 -29.06 -5.29 3.06
C LEU A 342 -28.37 -6.58 2.61
N LEU A 343 -28.07 -7.51 3.52
CA LEU A 343 -27.49 -8.82 3.21
C LEU A 343 -28.39 -9.61 2.25
N ASP A 344 -29.70 -9.54 2.43
CA ASP A 344 -30.66 -10.20 1.55
C ASP A 344 -30.95 -9.41 0.26
N GLN A 345 -30.51 -8.14 0.20
CA GLN A 345 -30.81 -7.23 -0.92
C GLN A 345 -29.71 -7.22 -1.98
N TYR A 346 -28.43 -7.36 -1.60
CA TYR A 346 -27.34 -7.33 -2.56
C TYR A 346 -27.38 -8.44 -3.63
N PRO A 347 -27.80 -9.70 -3.33
CA PRO A 347 -27.87 -10.75 -4.35
C PRO A 347 -28.97 -10.49 -5.37
N VAL A 348 -29.97 -9.69 -5.03
CA VAL A 348 -31.08 -9.31 -5.91
C VAL A 348 -30.70 -8.08 -6.73
N MET A 349 -30.09 -7.08 -6.10
CA MET A 349 -29.75 -5.81 -6.75
C MET A 349 -28.54 -5.91 -7.68
N PHE A 350 -27.56 -6.72 -7.32
CA PHE A 350 -26.32 -6.92 -8.08
C PHE A 350 -26.18 -8.40 -8.51
N TYR A 351 -27.29 -9.02 -8.93
CA TYR A 351 -27.37 -10.45 -9.24
C TYR A 351 -26.43 -10.89 -10.38
N ASP A 352 -26.08 -9.98 -11.27
CA ASP A 352 -25.21 -10.20 -12.43
C ASP A 352 -23.76 -9.71 -12.19
N TYR A 353 -23.44 -9.28 -10.96
CA TYR A 353 -22.10 -8.93 -10.52
C TYR A 353 -21.41 -10.18 -9.98
N LYS A 354 -20.24 -10.50 -10.53
CA LYS A 354 -19.42 -11.64 -10.09
C LYS A 354 -18.51 -11.24 -8.93
N PHE A 355 -19.12 -11.11 -7.75
CA PHE A 355 -18.38 -10.95 -6.50
C PHE A 355 -17.42 -12.11 -6.27
#